data_AF-A0A2I1GRH3-F1
#
_entry.id   AF-A0A2I1GRH3-F1
#
_cell.length_a   1.000
_cell.length_b   1.000
_cell.length_c   1.000
_cell.angle_alpha   90.00
_cell.angle_beta   90.00
_cell.angle_gamma   90.00
#
_symmetry.space_group_name_H-M   'P 1'
#
loop_
_entity.id
_entity.type
_entity.pdbx_description
1 polymer ?
#
loop_
_entity_poly.entity_id
_entity_poly.type
_entity_poly.pdbx_seq_one_letter_code
_entity_poly.pdbx_strand_id
1 'polypeptide(L)'
;MSKNITLSCLIQGTSLDKYFKITIDKNSDISDLKETIWNKNKNTFSSIDANSLILWKVRIPISDKEKFKQLNFNESTIEGDLSGTKIDDATDEVKDVFGNSPIGKHIHIIIGQSITENSTTTTHALNQETQSLAQQTGAMYSKEESNERNGRSLFSGNYLSLKITI
;
A
#
# COMPACT_ATOMS: atom_id res chain seq x y z
N MET A 1 17.41 -9.89 34.88
CA MET A 1 17.23 -8.82 33.87
C MET A 1 16.52 -9.40 32.68
N SER A 2 15.40 -8.83 32.25
CA SER A 2 14.71 -9.27 31.03
C SER A 2 15.65 -9.06 29.83
N LYS A 3 15.83 -10.11 29.03
CA LYS A 3 16.61 -10.04 27.79
C LYS A 3 15.82 -9.44 26.64
N ASN A 4 14.50 -9.43 26.75
CA ASN A 4 13.62 -8.97 25.68
C ASN A 4 13.15 -7.53 25.90
N ILE A 5 12.97 -6.84 24.79
CA ILE A 5 12.40 -5.51 24.68
C ILE A 5 11.12 -5.58 23.85
N THR A 6 10.09 -4.84 24.26
CA THR A 6 8.83 -4.73 23.51
C THR A 6 8.73 -3.37 22.88
N LEU A 7 8.61 -3.32 21.55
CA LEU A 7 8.54 -2.10 20.76
C LEU A 7 7.18 -1.99 20.08
N SER A 8 6.62 -0.78 20.08
CA SER A 8 5.40 -0.45 19.36
C SER A 8 5.77 0.10 17.99
N CYS A 9 5.28 -0.56 16.94
CA CYS A 9 5.57 -0.25 15.55
C CYS A 9 4.31 0.27 14.86
N LEU A 10 4.48 1.24 13.96
CA LEU A 10 3.43 1.78 13.12
C LEU A 10 3.91 1.83 11.66
N ILE A 11 3.05 1.47 10.72
CA ILE A 11 3.37 1.53 9.30
C ILE A 11 3.08 2.95 8.79
N GLN A 12 4.02 3.53 8.05
CA GLN A 12 3.86 4.83 7.41
C GLN A 12 2.54 4.90 6.63
N GLY A 13 1.77 5.97 6.84
CA GLY A 13 0.47 6.17 6.15
C GLY A 13 -0.71 5.38 6.75
N THR A 14 -0.53 4.70 7.87
CA THR A 14 -1.63 4.01 8.58
C THR A 14 -2.11 4.80 9.80
N SER A 15 -3.37 4.60 10.18
CA SER A 15 -3.94 5.17 11.40
C SER A 15 -3.25 4.61 12.65
N LEU A 16 -3.07 5.44 13.67
CA LEU A 16 -2.43 5.03 14.92
C LEU A 16 -3.07 3.80 15.56
N ASP A 17 -4.37 3.58 15.41
CA ASP A 17 -5.06 2.41 15.95
C ASP A 17 -4.60 1.07 15.33
N LYS A 18 -3.87 1.11 14.21
CA LYS A 18 -3.26 -0.06 13.54
C LYS A 18 -1.84 -0.36 14.00
N TYR A 19 -1.34 0.32 15.02
CA TYR A 19 -0.03 -0.01 15.59
C TYR A 19 -0.02 -1.46 16.11
N PHE A 20 1.14 -2.09 16.06
CA PHE A 20 1.33 -3.44 16.56
C PHE A 20 2.58 -3.49 17.45
N LYS A 21 2.64 -4.52 18.30
CA LYS A 21 3.77 -4.74 19.18
C LYS A 21 4.60 -5.91 18.70
N ILE A 22 5.91 -5.76 18.82
CA ILE A 22 6.90 -6.83 18.63
C ILE A 22 7.70 -6.98 19.92
N THR A 23 8.18 -8.19 20.17
CA THR A 23 9.10 -8.49 21.27
C THR A 23 10.31 -9.14 20.65
N ILE A 24 11.50 -8.63 20.95
CA ILE A 24 12.78 -9.11 20.41
C ILE A 24 13.83 -9.12 21.52
N ASP A 25 14.87 -9.94 21.38
CA ASP A 25 16.03 -9.86 22.27
C ASP A 25 16.71 -8.51 22.09
N LYS A 26 17.10 -7.88 23.19
CA LYS A 26 17.71 -6.55 23.18
C LYS A 26 19.13 -6.56 22.62
N ASN A 27 19.79 -7.72 22.62
CA ASN A 27 21.12 -7.92 22.04
C ASN A 27 21.06 -8.48 20.62
N SER A 28 19.85 -8.58 20.03
CA SER A 28 19.72 -8.80 18.60
C SER A 28 20.05 -7.51 17.84
N ASP A 29 20.41 -7.68 16.59
CA ASP A 29 20.79 -6.58 15.72
C ASP A 29 19.56 -5.95 15.05
N ILE A 30 19.73 -4.76 14.46
CA ILE A 30 18.67 -4.11 13.68
C ILE A 30 18.23 -4.96 12.47
N SER A 31 19.10 -5.80 11.89
CA SER A 31 18.70 -6.77 10.85
C SER A 31 17.63 -7.74 11.35
N ASP A 32 17.83 -8.33 12.53
CA ASP A 32 16.89 -9.26 13.15
C ASP A 32 15.57 -8.55 13.49
N LEU A 33 15.66 -7.27 13.88
CA LEU A 33 14.49 -6.43 14.12
C LEU A 33 13.68 -6.23 12.83
N LYS A 34 14.33 -5.95 11.71
CA LYS A 34 13.68 -5.83 10.39
C LYS A 34 12.99 -7.13 9.99
N GLU A 35 13.65 -8.27 10.14
CA GLU A 35 13.05 -9.59 9.85
C GLU A 35 11.84 -9.89 10.75
N THR A 36 11.96 -9.57 12.04
CA THR A 36 10.86 -9.77 13.01
C THR A 36 9.63 -8.94 12.63
N ILE A 37 9.83 -7.67 12.25
CA ILE A 37 8.77 -6.79 11.77
C ILE A 37 8.14 -7.34 10.49
N TRP A 38 8.98 -7.75 9.54
CA TRP A 38 8.55 -8.28 8.25
C TRP A 38 7.70 -9.54 8.42
N ASN A 39 8.19 -10.51 9.20
CA ASN A 39 7.47 -11.75 9.49
C ASN A 39 6.11 -11.50 10.17
N LYS A 40 6.04 -10.50 11.05
CA LYS A 40 4.80 -10.14 11.77
C LYS A 40 3.72 -9.62 10.83
N ASN A 41 4.09 -8.85 9.80
CA ASN A 41 3.16 -8.27 8.82
C ASN A 41 3.53 -8.70 7.39
N LYS A 42 3.79 -9.99 7.21
CA LYS A 42 4.25 -10.55 5.94
C LYS A 42 3.28 -10.29 4.78
N ASN A 43 1.98 -10.21 5.07
CA ASN A 43 0.98 -9.87 4.06
C ASN A 43 1.11 -8.41 3.57
N THR A 44 1.45 -7.49 4.47
CA THR A 44 1.62 -6.06 4.14
C THR A 44 2.95 -5.82 3.42
N PHE A 45 3.98 -6.57 3.78
CA PHE A 45 5.32 -6.46 3.21
C PHE A 45 5.64 -7.58 2.22
N SER A 46 4.62 -8.24 1.64
CA SER A 46 4.83 -9.42 0.79
C SER A 46 5.63 -9.14 -0.47
N SER A 47 5.59 -7.88 -0.94
CA SER A 47 6.32 -7.39 -2.11
C SER A 47 7.65 -6.71 -1.77
N ILE A 48 8.05 -6.66 -0.51
CA ILE A 48 9.22 -5.91 -0.04
C ILE A 48 10.09 -6.85 0.80
N ASP A 49 11.40 -6.86 0.55
CA ASP A 49 12.33 -7.61 1.38
C ASP A 49 12.49 -7.00 2.78
N ALA A 50 12.72 -7.83 3.79
CA ALA A 50 12.91 -7.36 5.17
C ALA A 50 14.00 -6.29 5.28
N ASN A 51 15.11 -6.46 4.54
CA ASN A 51 16.24 -5.53 4.56
C ASN A 51 15.92 -4.15 3.97
N SER A 52 14.96 -4.11 3.03
CA SER A 52 14.48 -2.90 2.37
C SER A 52 13.48 -2.09 3.22
N LEU A 53 13.12 -2.59 4.41
CA LEU A 53 12.33 -1.81 5.36
C LEU A 53 13.17 -0.65 5.90
N ILE A 54 12.61 0.57 5.82
CA ILE A 54 13.19 1.76 6.43
C ILE A 54 12.61 1.88 7.83
N LEU A 55 13.46 1.91 8.85
CA LEU A 55 13.03 2.05 10.24
C LEU A 55 13.38 3.45 10.75
N TRP A 56 12.39 4.11 11.34
CA TRP A 56 12.53 5.41 11.99
C TRP A 56 12.28 5.26 13.47
N LYS A 57 13.28 5.60 14.30
CA LYS A 57 13.13 5.71 15.74
C LYS A 57 12.37 6.98 16.07
N VAL A 58 11.25 6.85 16.78
CA VAL A 58 10.43 7.99 17.23
C VAL A 58 10.06 7.83 18.71
N ARG A 59 9.61 8.91 19.34
CA ARG A 59 9.07 8.89 20.70
C ARG A 59 7.74 9.64 20.74
N ILE A 60 6.66 8.97 20.36
CA ILE A 60 5.35 9.62 20.24
C ILE A 60 4.34 8.95 21.15
N PRO A 61 3.68 9.68 22.07
CA PRO A 61 2.64 9.10 22.92
C PRO A 61 1.47 8.56 22.10
N ILE A 62 0.98 7.37 22.44
CA ILE A 62 -0.21 6.76 21.80
C ILE A 62 -1.49 7.59 22.09
N SER A 63 -1.49 8.37 23.17
CA SER A 63 -2.57 9.31 23.50
C SER A 63 -2.67 10.49 22.52
N ASP A 64 -1.59 10.81 21.82
CA ASP A 64 -1.49 12.00 20.97
C ASP A 64 -2.04 11.72 19.56
N LYS A 65 -3.30 11.26 19.49
CA LYS A 65 -3.96 10.87 18.23
C LYS A 65 -4.06 12.03 17.24
N GLU A 66 -4.13 13.27 17.73
CA GLU A 66 -4.25 14.46 16.89
C GLU A 66 -2.98 14.69 16.08
N LYS A 67 -1.81 14.51 16.70
CA LYS A 67 -0.52 14.58 16.01
C LYS A 67 -0.47 13.60 14.84
N PHE A 68 -1.00 12.39 14.99
CA PHE A 68 -1.03 11.41 13.89
C PHE A 68 -2.09 11.64 12.81
N LYS A 69 -3.17 12.37 13.10
CA LYS A 69 -4.19 12.71 12.09
C LYS A 69 -3.76 13.85 11.18
N GLN A 70 -2.92 14.75 11.70
CA GLN A 70 -2.49 15.95 10.98
C GLN A 70 -1.18 15.73 10.20
N LEU A 71 -0.39 14.71 10.56
CA LEU A 71 0.89 14.47 9.92
C LEU A 71 0.73 13.61 8.66
N ASN A 72 1.08 14.20 7.53
CA ASN A 72 1.46 13.43 6.36
C ASN A 72 2.75 12.70 6.73
N PHE A 73 2.72 11.37 6.77
CA PHE A 73 3.92 10.59 7.05
C PHE A 73 4.84 10.59 5.82
N ASN A 74 5.47 11.71 5.50
CA ASN A 74 6.62 11.80 4.61
C ASN A 74 7.90 11.89 5.45
N GLU A 75 9.05 11.60 4.83
CA GLU A 75 10.36 11.57 5.47
C GLU A 75 10.66 12.87 6.24
N SER A 76 10.49 14.04 5.61
CA SER A 76 10.72 15.34 6.25
C SER A 76 9.85 15.59 7.49
N THR A 77 8.61 15.08 7.49
CA THR A 77 7.69 15.21 8.62
C THR A 77 8.08 14.27 9.76
N ILE A 78 8.57 13.08 9.43
CA ILE A 78 9.09 12.14 10.43
C ILE A 78 10.33 12.75 11.09
N GLU A 79 11.26 13.31 10.33
CA GLU A 79 12.48 13.92 10.86
C GLU A 79 12.21 15.19 11.66
N GLY A 80 11.36 16.09 11.14
CA GLY A 80 11.05 17.37 11.78
C GLY A 80 10.05 17.22 12.93
N ASP A 81 8.77 17.02 12.59
CA ASP A 81 7.65 17.13 13.53
C ASP A 81 7.58 15.97 14.53
N LEU A 82 8.04 14.78 14.12
CA LEU A 82 8.11 13.60 14.97
C LEU A 82 9.48 13.42 15.64
N SER A 83 10.45 14.28 15.31
CA SER A 83 11.85 14.17 15.76
C SER A 83 12.38 12.76 15.57
N GLY A 84 12.03 12.17 14.42
CA GLY A 84 12.37 10.82 14.05
C GLY A 84 13.83 10.74 13.59
N THR A 85 14.52 9.70 14.04
CA THR A 85 15.88 9.42 13.61
C THR A 85 15.86 8.14 12.78
N LYS A 86 16.37 8.22 11.55
CA LYS A 86 16.52 7.03 10.71
C LYS A 86 17.51 6.06 11.33
N ILE A 87 17.20 4.77 11.26
CA ILE A 87 18.08 3.70 11.71
C ILE A 87 18.72 3.10 10.47
N ASP A 88 19.97 3.48 10.22
CA ASP A 88 20.72 3.09 9.02
C ASP A 88 21.70 1.93 9.27
N ASP A 89 22.21 1.79 10.50
CA ASP A 89 23.12 0.71 10.86
C ASP A 89 22.33 -0.56 11.20
N ALA A 90 22.54 -1.59 10.37
CA ALA A 90 21.92 -2.90 10.57
C ALA A 90 22.60 -3.73 11.66
N THR A 91 23.85 -3.39 12.02
CA THR A 91 24.69 -4.09 13.00
C THR A 91 24.56 -3.55 14.42
N ASP A 92 23.88 -2.40 14.58
CA ASP A 92 23.57 -1.87 15.89
C ASP A 92 22.68 -2.85 16.67
N GLU A 93 22.96 -3.01 17.97
CA GLU A 93 22.07 -3.78 18.83
C GLU A 93 20.81 -2.97 19.14
N VAL A 94 19.67 -3.65 19.25
CA VAL A 94 18.38 -3.02 19.58
C VAL A 94 18.46 -2.23 20.90
N LYS A 95 19.22 -2.70 21.89
CA LYS A 95 19.41 -2.02 23.18
C LYS A 95 20.14 -0.68 23.04
N ASP A 96 21.04 -0.54 22.06
CA ASP A 96 21.84 0.67 21.88
C ASP A 96 21.00 1.74 21.19
N VAL A 97 20.12 1.32 20.28
CA VAL A 97 19.17 2.22 19.60
C VAL A 97 18.00 2.61 20.50
N PHE A 98 17.35 1.68 21.21
CA PHE A 98 16.11 1.93 21.95
C PHE A 98 16.27 2.00 23.48
N GLY A 99 17.46 1.67 23.99
CA GLY A 99 17.71 1.54 25.43
C GLY A 99 17.23 0.20 26.00
N ASN A 100 17.49 -0.03 27.29
CA ASN A 100 17.10 -1.26 27.98
C ASN A 100 15.61 -1.33 28.37
N SER A 101 14.93 -0.18 28.44
CA SER A 101 13.53 -0.09 28.84
C SER A 101 12.83 1.02 28.07
N PRO A 102 12.18 0.69 26.95
CA PRO A 102 11.46 1.66 26.14
C PRO A 102 10.25 2.18 26.92
N ILE A 103 9.87 3.43 26.66
CA ILE A 103 8.82 4.09 27.42
C ILE A 103 7.47 3.46 27.04
N GLY A 104 6.74 2.97 28.04
CA GLY A 104 5.41 2.41 27.81
C GLY A 104 4.45 3.40 27.13
N LYS A 105 3.49 2.88 26.37
CA LYS A 105 2.42 3.66 25.70
C LYS A 105 2.92 4.70 24.67
N HIS A 106 4.08 4.46 24.06
CA HIS A 106 4.58 5.24 22.94
C HIS A 106 4.70 4.39 21.67
N ILE A 107 4.62 5.04 20.52
CA ILE A 107 5.14 4.52 19.26
C ILE A 107 6.66 4.72 19.29
N HIS A 108 7.38 3.63 19.01
CA HIS A 108 8.84 3.56 19.05
C HIS A 108 9.43 3.55 17.65
N ILE A 109 8.72 2.92 16.70
CA ILE A 109 9.20 2.72 15.34
C ILE A 109 8.10 3.12 14.35
N ILE A 110 8.47 3.94 13.35
CA ILE A 110 7.71 4.10 12.12
C ILE A 110 8.41 3.32 11.01
N ILE A 111 7.65 2.48 10.30
CA ILE A 111 8.15 1.62 9.24
C ILE A 111 7.80 2.27 7.91
N GLY A 112 8.83 2.72 7.20
CA GLY A 112 8.75 3.17 5.82
C GLY A 112 9.02 2.04 4.84
N GLN A 113 8.42 2.16 3.66
CA GLN A 113 8.60 1.23 2.55
C GLN A 113 9.54 1.90 1.55
N SER A 114 10.76 1.41 1.38
CA SER A 114 11.53 1.80 0.20
C SER A 114 10.84 1.13 -0.99
N ILE A 115 10.26 1.93 -1.88
CA ILE A 115 9.73 1.43 -3.13
C ILE A 115 10.95 0.99 -3.97
N THR A 116 11.34 -0.28 -3.86
CA THR A 116 12.12 -0.89 -4.93
C THR A 116 11.10 -1.17 -6.03
N GLU A 117 11.38 -0.69 -7.25
CA GLU A 117 10.50 -0.80 -8.42
C GLU A 117 10.27 -2.27 -8.83
N ASN A 118 9.49 -2.99 -8.04
CA ASN A 118 9.13 -4.40 -8.27
C ASN A 118 7.62 -4.61 -8.08
N SER A 119 6.83 -3.53 -8.25
CA SER A 119 5.39 -3.63 -8.32
C SER A 119 4.98 -4.21 -9.67
N THR A 120 5.13 -5.52 -9.88
CA THR A 120 4.22 -6.22 -10.80
C THR A 120 2.85 -6.32 -10.12
N THR A 121 2.14 -5.21 -10.23
CA THR A 121 0.72 -5.07 -9.98
C THR A 121 -0.03 -5.93 -11.00
N THR A 122 -0.22 -7.23 -10.74
CA THR A 122 -1.23 -8.02 -11.46
C THR A 122 -2.61 -7.69 -10.89
N THR A 123 -3.07 -6.47 -11.16
CA THR A 123 -4.50 -6.08 -11.15
C THR A 123 -4.80 -5.01 -12.20
N HIS A 124 -3.91 -4.82 -13.18
CA HIS A 124 -4.17 -3.96 -14.36
C HIS A 124 -4.12 -4.70 -15.71
N ALA A 125 -4.18 -6.04 -15.70
CA ALA A 125 -4.15 -6.87 -16.92
C ALA A 125 -5.51 -7.44 -17.36
N LEU A 126 -6.63 -7.21 -16.65
CA LEU A 126 -7.95 -7.74 -17.05
C LEU A 126 -8.86 -6.72 -17.75
N ASN A 127 -8.47 -5.44 -17.83
CA ASN A 127 -9.32 -4.41 -18.42
C ASN A 127 -8.83 -3.85 -19.77
N GLN A 128 -7.74 -4.40 -20.32
CA GLN A 128 -7.30 -4.09 -21.69
C GLN A 128 -7.60 -5.21 -22.69
N GLU A 129 -7.73 -6.46 -22.24
CA GLU A 129 -8.03 -7.59 -23.13
C GLU A 129 -9.53 -7.67 -23.52
N THR A 130 -10.44 -7.16 -22.68
CA THR A 130 -11.88 -7.12 -22.94
C THR A 130 -12.30 -6.03 -23.95
N GLN A 131 -11.49 -4.99 -24.15
CA GLN A 131 -11.81 -3.91 -25.10
C GLN A 131 -11.33 -4.21 -26.53
N SER A 132 -10.28 -5.02 -26.68
CA SER A 132 -9.78 -5.42 -28.01
C SER A 132 -10.71 -6.42 -28.72
N LEU A 133 -11.34 -7.36 -27.98
CA LEU A 133 -12.18 -8.39 -28.61
C LEU A 133 -13.54 -7.83 -29.07
N ALA A 134 -14.10 -6.83 -28.39
CA ALA A 134 -15.37 -6.21 -28.77
C ALA A 134 -15.28 -5.34 -30.05
N GLN A 135 -14.09 -4.86 -30.39
CA GLN A 135 -13.87 -4.07 -31.62
C GLN A 135 -13.64 -4.94 -32.85
N GLN A 136 -13.21 -6.20 -32.66
CA GLN A 136 -12.88 -7.09 -33.77
C GLN A 136 -14.08 -7.86 -34.32
N THR A 137 -15.17 -8.02 -33.55
CA THR A 137 -16.42 -8.63 -34.05
C THR A 137 -17.26 -7.68 -34.91
N GLY A 138 -17.04 -6.36 -34.80
CA GLY A 138 -17.73 -5.36 -35.63
C GLY A 138 -17.16 -5.20 -37.04
N ALA A 139 -15.92 -5.62 -37.28
CA ALA A 139 -15.26 -5.46 -38.59
C ALA A 139 -15.43 -6.68 -39.52
N MET A 140 -15.94 -7.81 -39.01
CA MET A 140 -16.12 -9.03 -39.81
C MET A 140 -17.48 -9.08 -40.53
N TYR A 141 -18.43 -8.18 -40.21
CA TYR A 141 -19.79 -8.22 -40.76
C TYR A 141 -20.15 -7.04 -41.69
N SER A 142 -19.16 -6.31 -42.22
CA SER A 142 -19.41 -5.25 -43.22
C SER A 142 -18.39 -5.29 -44.35
N LYS A 143 -18.41 -6.37 -45.12
CA LYS A 143 -18.00 -6.39 -46.52
C LYS A 143 -19.06 -7.12 -47.34
N GLU A 144 -20.22 -6.49 -47.49
CA GLU A 144 -21.10 -6.71 -48.63
C GLU A 144 -21.35 -5.36 -49.26
N GLU A 145 -20.56 -5.01 -50.28
CA GLU A 145 -21.13 -4.23 -51.38
C GLU A 145 -20.33 -4.43 -52.67
N SER A 146 -20.77 -5.41 -53.46
CA SER A 146 -20.81 -5.25 -54.91
C SER A 146 -21.71 -6.33 -55.51
N ASN A 147 -22.92 -5.91 -55.91
CA ASN A 147 -23.41 -6.02 -57.28
C ASN A 147 -24.88 -6.46 -57.40
N GLU A 148 -25.65 -5.63 -58.12
CA GLU A 148 -26.81 -5.94 -58.94
C GLU A 148 -28.16 -6.32 -58.30
N ARG A 149 -29.04 -5.30 -58.29
CA ARG A 149 -30.39 -5.31 -58.87
C ARG A 149 -31.09 -6.68 -58.93
N ASN A 150 -32.06 -6.93 -58.04
CA ASN A 150 -33.44 -7.23 -58.48
C ASN A 150 -34.44 -7.20 -57.30
N GLY A 151 -35.46 -6.34 -57.42
CA GLY A 151 -36.86 -6.66 -57.16
C GLY A 151 -37.37 -6.99 -55.74
N ARG A 152 -38.26 -6.09 -55.25
CA ARG A 152 -39.48 -6.36 -54.43
C ARG A 152 -39.22 -6.80 -52.97
N SER A 153 -39.99 -6.47 -51.94
CA SER A 153 -41.11 -5.57 -51.66
C SER A 153 -41.52 -5.82 -50.18
N LEU A 154 -41.93 -4.76 -49.47
CA LEU A 154 -42.93 -4.69 -48.38
C LEU A 154 -42.60 -4.97 -46.90
N PHE A 155 -43.29 -4.16 -46.08
CA PHE A 155 -43.60 -4.17 -44.64
C PHE A 155 -42.54 -3.54 -43.71
N SER A 156 -42.62 -2.25 -43.35
CA SER A 156 -43.59 -1.51 -42.51
C SER A 156 -43.57 -1.89 -41.02
N GLY A 157 -43.23 -0.94 -40.14
CA GLY A 157 -43.39 -1.09 -38.69
C GLY A 157 -42.74 0.02 -37.86
N ASN A 158 -43.41 1.18 -37.79
CA ASN A 158 -43.08 2.29 -36.88
C ASN A 158 -43.23 1.90 -35.40
N TYR A 159 -42.42 2.49 -34.51
CA TYR A 159 -42.90 2.98 -33.22
C TYR A 159 -42.09 4.20 -32.78
N LEU A 160 -42.63 5.40 -33.05
CA LEU A 160 -42.22 6.65 -32.42
C LEU A 160 -42.82 6.70 -31.01
N SER A 161 -41.99 6.99 -30.00
CA SER A 161 -42.47 7.32 -28.65
C SER A 161 -42.87 8.79 -28.57
N LEU A 162 -44.07 9.02 -28.03
CA LEU A 162 -44.81 10.27 -27.99
C LEU A 162 -44.45 11.12 -26.75
N LYS A 163 -44.45 12.45 -26.95
CA LYS A 163 -44.12 13.55 -26.04
C LYS A 163 -44.96 13.65 -24.76
N ILE A 164 -44.40 14.29 -23.72
CA ILE A 164 -45.13 15.16 -22.78
C ILE A 164 -44.27 16.37 -22.39
N THR A 165 -44.76 17.60 -22.62
CA THR A 165 -44.54 18.77 -21.75
C THR A 165 -45.75 19.69 -21.93
N ILE A 166 -46.36 20.05 -20.80
CA ILE A 166 -47.55 20.91 -20.67
C ILE A 166 -47.11 22.37 -20.72
#